data_AF-A0A6N2E3Q2-F1
#
_entry.id   AF-A0A6N2E3Q2-F1
#
_cell.length_a   1.000
_cell.length_b   1.000
_cell.length_c   1.000
_cell.angle_alpha   90.00
_cell.angle_beta   90.00
_cell.angle_gamma   90.00
#
_symmetry.space_group_name_H-M   'P 1'
#
loop_
_entity.id
_entity.type
_entity.pdbx_description
1 polymer ?
#
loop_
_entity_poly.entity_id
_entity_poly.type
_entity_poly.pdbx_seq_one_letter_code
_entity_poly.pdbx_strand_id
1 'polypeptide(L)'
;MSSSITPVAEPSAPDAMREELNDTTLITRFKDLEIHLFEGPQAPETLNEIGRIREVEYRRMGAGRNLARDLDRLDSEEPMYRQIVSFDREQGELVAMYRAQHGGYALRTGGVGVLRTSSLFEFSPEFREQELPYLIELGRSVVNSNSRRAIQGLFSVWSGLAALHRELPELLGFFGNVSVYDDISDEQLDTLLGYLYTHHGDSAARVTAKPDLGRPLENIPENIPASFDALVERASHEGWAVPPILISYLKAGPGFTAFDTALDADFGGVREIAVLMPLNNIAPKTYTRFIEPYVSLNPDAFKW
;
A
#
# COMPACT_ATOMS: atom_id res chain seq x y z
N MET A 1 7.12 -23.74 14.30
CA MET A 1 8.58 -23.81 14.04
C MET A 1 9.08 -22.38 14.07
N SER A 2 10.03 -22.03 14.96
CA SER A 2 10.62 -20.69 14.95
C SER A 2 11.29 -20.48 13.60
N SER A 3 10.76 -19.61 12.73
CA SER A 3 11.47 -19.26 11.51
C SER A 3 12.79 -18.59 11.93
N SER A 4 13.90 -19.06 11.38
CA SER A 4 15.20 -18.48 11.67
C SER A 4 15.24 -17.07 11.06
N ILE A 5 15.47 -16.05 11.89
CA ILE A 5 15.63 -14.67 11.41
C ILE A 5 16.89 -14.61 10.55
N THR A 6 16.71 -14.36 9.26
CA THR A 6 17.84 -14.21 8.32
C THR A 6 18.41 -12.81 8.45
N PRO A 7 19.75 -12.61 8.46
CA PRO A 7 20.32 -11.26 8.39
C PRO A 7 19.80 -10.50 7.17
N VAL A 8 19.50 -9.22 7.35
CA VAL A 8 19.12 -8.32 6.25
C VAL A 8 20.29 -8.25 5.26
N ALA A 9 19.99 -8.24 3.96
CA ALA A 9 21.00 -8.13 2.92
C ALA A 9 21.77 -6.80 2.99
N GLU A 10 22.96 -6.77 2.38
CA GLU A 10 23.72 -5.52 2.17
C GLU A 10 22.99 -4.58 1.19
N PRO A 11 23.16 -3.26 1.33
CA PRO A 11 22.54 -2.28 0.44
C PRO A 11 23.06 -2.39 -1.00
N SER A 12 22.17 -2.17 -1.97
CA SER A 12 22.57 -2.06 -3.38
C SER A 12 23.39 -0.79 -3.62
N ALA A 13 24.26 -0.82 -4.64
CA ALA A 13 25.10 0.32 -4.98
C ALA A 13 24.25 1.50 -5.51
N PRO A 14 24.42 2.73 -4.99
CA PRO A 14 23.67 3.89 -5.46
C PRO A 14 23.80 4.15 -6.96
N ASP A 15 24.98 3.91 -7.54
CA ASP A 15 25.22 4.12 -8.97
C ASP A 15 24.47 3.11 -9.84
N ALA A 16 24.36 1.85 -9.41
CA ALA A 16 23.56 0.84 -10.12
C ALA A 16 22.08 1.25 -10.16
N MET A 17 21.53 1.73 -9.04
CA MET A 17 20.15 2.24 -9.02
C MET A 17 19.98 3.47 -9.91
N ARG A 18 20.96 4.39 -9.98
CA ARG A 18 20.89 5.55 -10.88
C ARG A 18 20.89 5.16 -12.37
N GLU A 19 21.57 4.07 -12.71
CA GLU A 19 21.60 3.54 -14.08
C GLU A 19 20.26 2.90 -14.47
N GLU A 20 19.69 2.09 -13.57
CA GLU A 20 18.40 1.43 -13.78
C GLU A 20 17.21 2.41 -13.76
N LEU A 21 17.22 3.36 -12.82
CA LEU A 21 16.22 4.41 -12.69
C LEU A 21 16.56 5.56 -13.63
N ASN A 22 16.17 5.43 -14.90
CA ASN A 22 16.43 6.39 -15.96
C ASN A 22 15.13 6.90 -16.62
N ASP A 23 15.26 7.62 -17.75
CA ASP A 23 14.12 8.22 -18.45
C ASP A 23 13.07 7.21 -18.92
N THR A 24 13.43 5.93 -19.06
CA THR A 24 12.48 4.87 -19.46
C THR A 24 11.59 4.39 -18.32
N THR A 25 11.95 4.66 -17.06
CA THR A 25 11.14 4.31 -15.88
C THR A 25 10.56 5.55 -15.20
N LEU A 26 11.09 6.74 -15.49
CA LEU A 26 10.63 8.01 -14.93
C LEU A 26 9.23 8.39 -15.45
N ILE A 27 8.25 8.48 -14.55
CA ILE A 27 6.86 8.82 -14.91
C ILE A 27 6.49 10.25 -14.56
N THR A 28 7.04 10.81 -13.48
CA THR A 28 6.82 12.20 -13.07
C THR A 28 7.83 12.63 -12.01
N ARG A 29 7.70 13.85 -11.49
CA ARG A 29 8.55 14.39 -10.42
C ARG A 29 7.70 15.01 -9.33
N PHE A 30 8.16 14.90 -8.08
CA PHE A 30 7.57 15.58 -6.93
C PHE A 30 8.64 16.38 -6.21
N LYS A 31 8.63 17.70 -6.42
CA LYS A 31 9.76 18.57 -6.02
C LYS A 31 11.05 18.05 -6.67
N ASP A 32 12.08 17.77 -5.88
CA ASP A 32 13.36 17.23 -6.39
C ASP A 32 13.42 15.69 -6.38
N LEU A 33 12.31 15.02 -6.06
CA LEU A 33 12.23 13.56 -6.09
C LEU A 33 11.75 13.08 -7.46
N GLU A 34 12.43 12.06 -7.98
CA GLU A 34 12.01 11.35 -9.18
C GLU A 34 10.99 10.29 -8.81
N ILE A 35 9.90 10.16 -9.59
CA ILE A 35 8.92 9.10 -9.41
C ILE A 35 9.06 8.14 -10.59
N HIS A 36 9.38 6.89 -10.29
CA HIS A 36 9.58 5.85 -11.29
C HIS A 36 8.50 4.77 -11.18
N LEU A 37 8.14 4.19 -12.33
CA LEU A 37 7.29 3.01 -12.47
C LEU A 37 8.04 2.00 -13.34
N PHE A 38 8.20 0.77 -12.84
CA PHE A 38 8.94 -0.27 -13.54
C PHE A 38 8.53 -1.68 -13.10
N GLU A 39 8.85 -2.67 -13.93
CA GLU A 39 8.74 -4.10 -13.64
C GLU A 39 10.07 -4.62 -13.08
N GLY A 40 10.02 -5.58 -12.15
CA GLY A 40 11.20 -6.06 -11.43
C GLY A 40 12.42 -6.36 -12.31
N PRO A 41 12.28 -7.12 -13.42
CA PRO A 41 13.38 -7.42 -14.33
C PRO A 41 14.03 -6.21 -15.03
N GLN A 42 13.36 -5.05 -15.07
CA GLN A 42 13.91 -3.83 -15.67
C GLN A 42 14.93 -3.14 -14.75
N ALA A 43 14.85 -3.36 -13.44
CA ALA A 43 15.69 -2.71 -12.44
C ALA A 43 16.00 -3.67 -11.26
N PRO A 44 16.76 -4.75 -11.50
CA PRO A 44 17.01 -5.79 -10.51
C PRO A 44 17.76 -5.31 -9.25
N GLU A 45 18.73 -4.41 -9.36
CA GLU A 45 19.46 -3.89 -8.20
C GLU A 45 18.58 -2.96 -7.36
N THR A 46 17.73 -2.19 -8.02
CA THR A 46 16.70 -1.36 -7.37
C THR A 46 15.67 -2.24 -6.68
N LEU A 47 15.22 -3.32 -7.31
CA LEU A 47 14.29 -4.27 -6.70
C LEU A 47 14.90 -4.94 -5.46
N ASN A 48 16.17 -5.32 -5.53
CA ASN A 48 16.91 -5.85 -4.39
C ASN A 48 16.96 -4.87 -3.22
N GLU A 49 17.15 -3.58 -3.51
CA GLU A 49 17.16 -2.53 -2.49
C GLU A 49 15.77 -2.28 -1.90
N ILE A 50 14.71 -2.30 -2.73
CA ILE A 50 13.31 -2.24 -2.26
C ILE A 50 13.07 -3.36 -1.24
N GLY A 51 13.41 -4.60 -1.59
CA GLY A 51 13.23 -5.75 -0.71
C GLY A 51 14.01 -5.63 0.60
N ARG A 52 15.24 -5.10 0.54
CA ARG A 52 16.05 -4.84 1.73
C ARG A 52 15.42 -3.77 2.63
N ILE A 53 15.02 -2.62 2.07
CA ILE A 53 14.39 -1.51 2.81
C ILE A 53 13.07 -1.98 3.44
N ARG A 54 12.20 -2.65 2.67
CA ARG A 54 10.96 -3.25 3.17
C ARG A 54 11.23 -4.09 4.41
N GLU A 55 12.16 -5.03 4.33
CA GLU A 55 12.46 -5.90 5.47
C GLU A 55 13.00 -5.14 6.69
N VAL A 56 13.88 -4.14 6.48
CA VAL A 56 14.39 -3.29 7.58
C VAL A 56 13.25 -2.58 8.30
N GLU A 57 12.37 -1.93 7.55
CA GLU A 57 11.30 -1.12 8.14
C GLU A 57 10.18 -1.98 8.72
N TYR A 58 9.82 -3.09 8.07
CA TYR A 58 8.79 -3.99 8.61
C TYR A 58 9.24 -4.65 9.90
N ARG A 59 10.50 -5.11 10.00
CA ARG A 59 11.04 -5.65 11.27
C ARG A 59 11.03 -4.62 12.40
N ARG A 60 11.31 -3.35 12.09
CA ARG A 60 11.26 -2.27 13.08
C ARG A 60 9.86 -2.08 13.68
N MET A 61 8.82 -2.41 12.90
CA MET A 61 7.42 -2.35 13.32
C MET A 61 6.89 -3.69 13.85
N GLY A 62 7.75 -4.70 14.09
CA GLY A 62 7.31 -6.02 14.54
C GLY A 62 6.73 -6.92 13.44
N ALA A 63 6.73 -6.47 12.18
CA ALA A 63 6.21 -7.20 11.03
C ALA A 63 7.34 -7.78 10.14
N GLY A 64 6.98 -8.15 8.91
CA GLY A 64 7.92 -8.63 7.91
C GLY A 64 8.01 -10.16 7.85
N ARG A 65 8.87 -10.65 6.97
CA ARG A 65 8.93 -12.09 6.63
C ARG A 65 10.15 -12.79 7.23
N ASN A 66 11.01 -12.04 7.94
CA ASN A 66 12.27 -12.53 8.51
C ASN A 66 13.26 -13.07 7.45
N LEU A 67 13.20 -12.50 6.24
CA LEU A 67 14.04 -12.83 5.08
C LEU A 67 15.20 -11.83 4.93
N ALA A 68 16.19 -12.12 4.09
CA ALA A 68 17.24 -11.12 3.79
C ALA A 68 16.70 -9.92 3.02
N ARG A 69 15.66 -10.14 2.21
CA ARG A 69 14.92 -9.16 1.41
C ARG A 69 13.44 -9.56 1.42
N ASP A 70 12.54 -8.62 1.67
CA ASP A 70 11.10 -8.82 1.52
C ASP A 70 10.71 -8.73 0.03
N LEU A 71 10.94 -9.84 -0.68
CA LEU A 71 10.53 -10.04 -2.07
C LEU A 71 9.75 -11.35 -2.19
N ASP A 72 8.74 -11.38 -3.05
CA ASP A 72 8.00 -12.57 -3.43
C ASP A 72 7.91 -12.72 -4.95
N ARG A 73 7.31 -13.83 -5.41
CA ARG A 73 7.12 -14.09 -6.85
C ARG A 73 6.36 -12.96 -7.56
N LEU A 74 5.49 -12.23 -6.85
CA LEU A 74 4.69 -11.15 -7.43
C LEU A 74 5.54 -9.90 -7.70
N ASP A 75 6.80 -9.85 -7.25
CA ASP A 75 7.71 -8.76 -7.56
C ASP A 75 8.54 -8.99 -8.85
N SER A 76 8.61 -10.23 -9.37
CA SER A 76 9.52 -10.57 -10.47
C SER A 76 9.01 -11.61 -11.49
N GLU A 77 7.89 -12.30 -11.23
CA GLU A 77 7.33 -13.33 -12.12
C GLU A 77 5.98 -12.91 -12.69
N GLU A 78 5.76 -13.16 -13.98
CA GLU A 78 4.51 -12.77 -14.66
C GLU A 78 3.29 -13.58 -14.18
N PRO A 79 2.14 -12.93 -13.92
CA PRO A 79 1.94 -11.48 -13.90
C PRO A 79 2.51 -10.83 -12.63
N MET A 80 3.44 -9.90 -12.81
CA MET A 80 4.12 -9.22 -11.71
C MET A 80 3.52 -7.85 -11.43
N TYR A 81 3.67 -7.40 -10.19
CA TYR A 81 3.37 -6.05 -9.81
C TYR A 81 4.43 -5.12 -10.37
N ARG A 82 3.96 -3.97 -10.85
CA ARG A 82 4.86 -2.85 -11.12
C ARG A 82 5.23 -2.18 -9.81
N GLN A 83 6.51 -1.86 -9.68
CA GLN A 83 7.04 -1.11 -8.56
C GLN A 83 6.90 0.38 -8.86
N ILE A 84 6.41 1.15 -7.90
CA ILE A 84 6.41 2.60 -7.93
C ILE A 84 7.28 3.09 -6.80
N VAL A 85 8.27 3.90 -7.15
CA VAL A 85 9.24 4.42 -6.18
C VAL A 85 9.44 5.91 -6.32
N SER A 86 9.73 6.53 -5.18
CA SER A 86 10.33 7.86 -5.12
C SER A 86 11.83 7.73 -4.88
N PHE A 87 12.61 8.35 -5.75
CA PHE A 87 14.07 8.28 -5.74
C PHE A 87 14.67 9.67 -5.60
N ASP A 88 15.56 9.85 -4.62
CA ASP A 88 16.43 11.01 -4.53
C ASP A 88 17.68 10.74 -5.36
N ARG A 89 17.70 11.24 -6.61
CA ARG A 89 18.80 10.98 -7.54
C ARG A 89 20.14 11.56 -7.08
N GLU A 90 20.11 12.71 -6.38
CA GLU A 90 21.31 13.37 -5.86
C GLU A 90 21.97 12.48 -4.81
N GLN A 91 21.19 11.98 -3.84
CA GLN A 91 21.72 11.09 -2.80
C GLN A 91 21.89 9.64 -3.27
N GLY A 92 21.16 9.23 -4.31
CA GLY A 92 21.12 7.84 -4.79
C GLY A 92 20.37 6.93 -3.83
N GLU A 93 19.26 7.43 -3.26
CA GLU A 93 18.49 6.76 -2.21
C GLU A 93 17.02 6.59 -2.63
N LEU A 94 16.45 5.41 -2.37
CA LEU A 94 15.00 5.22 -2.40
C LEU A 94 14.37 5.84 -1.16
N VAL A 95 13.30 6.61 -1.35
CA VAL A 95 12.63 7.39 -0.29
C VAL A 95 11.31 6.76 0.12
N ALA A 96 10.47 6.40 -0.83
CA ALA A 96 9.20 5.71 -0.62
C ALA A 96 8.95 4.74 -1.76
N MET A 97 8.32 3.61 -1.47
CA MET A 97 8.10 2.54 -2.44
C MET A 97 6.82 1.78 -2.13
N TYR A 98 6.13 1.37 -3.18
CA TYR A 98 4.94 0.52 -3.12
C TYR A 98 4.82 -0.21 -4.45
N ARG A 99 3.97 -1.25 -4.49
CA ARG A 99 3.71 -2.00 -5.70
C ARG A 99 2.26 -1.88 -6.11
N ALA A 100 2.00 -1.91 -7.41
CA ALA A 100 0.69 -1.74 -8.02
C ALA A 100 0.40 -2.90 -8.98
N GLN A 101 -0.84 -3.39 -9.00
CA GLN A 101 -1.32 -4.38 -9.95
C GLN A 101 -2.69 -4.00 -10.48
N HIS A 102 -2.83 -3.91 -11.81
CA HIS A 102 -4.12 -3.62 -12.41
C HIS A 102 -5.05 -4.84 -12.33
N GLY A 103 -6.20 -4.71 -11.67
CA GLY A 103 -7.11 -5.82 -11.42
C GLY A 103 -7.65 -6.43 -12.71
N GLY A 104 -8.00 -5.61 -13.70
CA GLY A 104 -8.38 -6.09 -15.03
C GLY A 104 -7.28 -6.90 -15.74
N TYR A 105 -6.00 -6.51 -15.60
CA TYR A 105 -4.88 -7.26 -16.16
C TYR A 105 -4.69 -8.58 -15.40
N ALA A 106 -4.64 -8.54 -14.07
CA ALA A 106 -4.55 -9.71 -13.20
C ALA A 106 -5.61 -10.76 -13.55
N LEU A 107 -6.88 -10.34 -13.70
CA LEU A 107 -7.99 -11.23 -14.08
C LEU A 107 -7.77 -11.94 -15.42
N ARG A 108 -7.20 -11.24 -16.41
CA ARG A 108 -6.93 -11.81 -17.75
C ARG A 108 -5.71 -12.73 -17.80
N THR A 109 -4.69 -12.49 -16.97
CA THR A 109 -3.40 -13.18 -17.06
C THR A 109 -3.21 -14.28 -16.02
N GLY A 110 -3.83 -14.18 -14.85
CA GLY A 110 -3.69 -15.17 -13.77
C GLY A 110 -4.89 -15.29 -12.82
N GLY A 111 -6.01 -14.63 -13.14
CA GLY A 111 -7.19 -14.58 -12.28
C GLY A 111 -6.92 -13.79 -10.98
N VAL A 112 -7.76 -14.00 -9.97
CA VAL A 112 -7.58 -13.32 -8.67
C VAL A 112 -6.35 -13.82 -7.91
N GLY A 113 -5.85 -15.03 -8.19
CA GLY A 113 -4.76 -15.67 -7.43
C GLY A 113 -3.38 -15.02 -7.60
N VAL A 114 -3.27 -14.06 -8.53
CA VAL A 114 -2.06 -13.24 -8.69
C VAL A 114 -2.15 -11.91 -7.95
N LEU A 115 -3.27 -11.65 -7.28
CA LEU A 115 -3.41 -10.53 -6.35
C LEU A 115 -2.99 -10.98 -4.94
N ARG A 116 -2.18 -10.18 -4.24
CA ARG A 116 -1.73 -10.50 -2.89
C ARG A 116 -2.90 -10.53 -1.92
N THR A 117 -3.87 -9.63 -2.06
CA THR A 117 -5.06 -9.62 -1.19
C THR A 117 -5.86 -10.93 -1.29
N SER A 118 -5.86 -11.62 -2.44
CA SER A 118 -6.56 -12.90 -2.61
C SER A 118 -6.00 -14.04 -1.74
N SER A 119 -4.79 -13.87 -1.18
CA SER A 119 -4.25 -14.82 -0.21
C SER A 119 -4.97 -14.72 1.14
N LEU A 120 -5.47 -13.54 1.50
CA LEU A 120 -6.10 -13.22 2.78
C LEU A 120 -7.63 -13.16 2.71
N PHE A 121 -8.17 -12.72 1.57
CA PHE A 121 -9.58 -12.40 1.42
C PHE A 121 -10.24 -13.21 0.30
N GLU A 122 -11.55 -13.37 0.42
CA GLU A 122 -12.46 -13.84 -0.62
C GLU A 122 -13.18 -12.64 -1.23
N PHE A 123 -13.37 -12.67 -2.54
CA PHE A 123 -14.07 -11.62 -3.29
C PHE A 123 -15.43 -12.13 -3.74
N SER A 124 -16.46 -11.33 -3.53
CA SER A 124 -17.78 -11.62 -4.08
C SER A 124 -17.71 -11.66 -5.61
N PRO A 125 -18.58 -12.42 -6.29
CA PRO A 125 -18.64 -12.43 -7.75
C PRO A 125 -18.83 -11.04 -8.34
N GLU A 126 -19.68 -10.22 -7.71
CA GLU A 126 -19.95 -8.85 -8.13
C GLU A 126 -18.71 -7.96 -8.05
N PHE A 127 -17.99 -7.98 -6.92
CA PHE A 127 -16.75 -7.21 -6.77
C PHE A 127 -15.71 -7.63 -7.82
N ARG A 128 -15.54 -8.95 -8.00
CA ARG A 128 -14.57 -9.51 -8.93
C ARG A 128 -14.87 -9.15 -10.38
N GLU A 129 -16.13 -9.11 -10.78
CA GLU A 129 -16.53 -8.97 -12.18
C GLU A 129 -16.84 -7.52 -12.57
N GLN A 130 -17.31 -6.69 -11.64
CA GLN A 130 -17.80 -5.34 -11.93
C GLN A 130 -16.89 -4.23 -11.41
N GLU A 131 -16.16 -4.46 -10.32
CA GLU A 131 -15.32 -3.42 -9.71
C GLU A 131 -13.84 -3.68 -9.98
N LEU A 132 -13.33 -4.85 -9.60
CA LEU A 132 -11.93 -5.23 -9.69
C LEU A 132 -11.28 -4.98 -11.07
N PRO A 133 -11.97 -5.14 -12.22
CA PRO A 133 -11.39 -4.79 -13.52
C PRO A 133 -10.95 -3.32 -13.63
N TYR A 134 -11.51 -2.42 -12.84
CA TYR A 134 -11.29 -0.98 -12.83
C TYR A 134 -10.58 -0.50 -11.54
N LEU A 135 -9.95 -1.42 -10.81
CA LEU A 135 -9.17 -1.12 -9.61
C LEU A 135 -7.70 -1.42 -9.83
N ILE A 136 -6.84 -0.65 -9.17
CA ILE A 136 -5.44 -1.02 -8.95
C ILE A 136 -5.31 -1.54 -7.53
N GLU A 137 -4.80 -2.75 -7.38
CA GLU A 137 -4.35 -3.23 -6.08
C GLU A 137 -3.01 -2.58 -5.72
N LEU A 138 -2.94 -1.96 -4.55
CA LEU A 138 -1.73 -1.42 -3.96
C LEU A 138 -1.27 -2.30 -2.81
N GLY A 139 0.04 -2.46 -2.65
CA GLY A 139 0.60 -3.21 -1.54
C GLY A 139 2.04 -2.84 -1.23
N ARG A 140 2.53 -3.38 -0.10
CA ARG A 140 3.93 -3.26 0.35
C ARG A 140 4.46 -1.82 0.33
N SER A 141 3.61 -0.88 0.77
CA SER A 141 3.98 0.52 0.91
C SER A 141 4.91 0.72 2.09
N VAL A 142 6.05 1.37 1.86
CA VAL A 142 7.03 1.67 2.90
C VAL A 142 7.76 2.98 2.59
N VAL A 143 8.10 3.72 3.65
CA VAL A 143 8.98 4.89 3.60
C VAL A 143 10.31 4.50 4.21
N ASN A 144 11.41 4.78 3.51
CA ASN A 144 12.75 4.59 4.03
C ASN A 144 13.04 5.67 5.07
N SER A 145 12.96 5.29 6.35
CA SER A 145 13.18 6.23 7.46
C SER A 145 14.63 6.69 7.58
N ASN A 146 15.58 5.97 6.99
CA ASN A 146 16.98 6.37 6.93
C ASN A 146 17.24 7.40 5.81
N SER A 147 16.30 7.61 4.89
CA SER A 147 16.46 8.60 3.82
C SER A 147 16.43 10.02 4.38
N ARG A 148 17.30 10.89 3.85
CA ARG A 148 17.33 12.32 4.17
C ARG A 148 16.00 13.04 3.87
N ARG A 149 15.21 12.48 2.96
CA ARG A 149 13.91 13.02 2.52
C ARG A 149 12.73 12.19 3.02
N ALA A 150 12.86 11.37 4.07
CA ALA A 150 11.80 10.52 4.59
C ALA A 150 10.45 11.25 4.81
N ILE A 151 10.46 12.48 5.35
CA ILE A 151 9.24 13.30 5.53
C ILE A 151 8.54 13.60 4.20
N GLN A 152 9.30 13.80 3.12
CA GLN A 152 8.76 14.04 1.78
C GLN A 152 8.23 12.74 1.15
N GLY A 153 8.76 11.58 1.56
CA GLY A 153 8.40 10.25 1.06
C GLY A 153 6.91 9.93 1.12
N LEU A 154 6.25 10.25 2.24
CA LEU A 154 4.80 10.01 2.36
C LEU A 154 4.00 10.82 1.33
N PHE A 155 4.46 12.03 1.00
CA PHE A 155 3.81 12.88 0.02
C PHE A 155 4.14 12.49 -1.42
N SER A 156 5.33 11.95 -1.68
CA SER A 156 5.70 11.48 -3.02
C SER A 156 4.92 10.24 -3.47
N VAL A 157 4.45 9.40 -2.52
CA VAL A 157 3.52 8.30 -2.83
C VAL A 157 2.29 8.82 -3.57
N TRP A 158 1.72 9.94 -3.13
CA TRP A 158 0.57 10.54 -3.78
C TRP A 158 0.83 10.99 -5.21
N SER A 159 2.07 11.34 -5.57
CA SER A 159 2.40 11.68 -6.95
C SER A 159 2.36 10.47 -7.88
N GLY A 160 2.78 9.30 -7.42
CA GLY A 160 2.62 8.07 -8.20
C GLY A 160 1.15 7.61 -8.27
N LEU A 161 0.37 7.80 -7.21
CA LEU A 161 -1.09 7.56 -7.25
C LEU A 161 -1.82 8.51 -8.20
N ALA A 162 -1.41 9.79 -8.21
CA ALA A 162 -1.91 10.77 -9.16
C ALA A 162 -1.59 10.37 -10.60
N ALA A 163 -0.37 9.85 -10.85
CA ALA A 163 0.01 9.35 -12.17
C ALA A 163 -0.89 8.21 -12.63
N LEU A 164 -1.11 7.19 -11.79
CA LEU A 164 -2.04 6.09 -12.09
C LEU A 164 -3.45 6.61 -12.40
N HIS A 165 -3.98 7.52 -11.59
CA HIS A 165 -5.32 8.08 -11.79
C HIS A 165 -5.44 8.88 -13.10
N ARG A 166 -4.39 9.63 -13.48
CA ARG A 166 -4.41 10.50 -14.65
C ARG A 166 -4.18 9.74 -15.96
N GLU A 167 -3.36 8.70 -15.92
CA GLU A 167 -3.03 7.87 -17.10
C GLU A 167 -4.04 6.75 -17.33
N LEU A 168 -4.78 6.34 -16.29
CA LEU A 168 -5.83 5.31 -16.35
C LEU A 168 -7.18 5.92 -15.91
N PRO A 169 -7.82 6.75 -16.77
CA PRO A 169 -9.03 7.49 -16.42
C PRO A 169 -10.26 6.59 -16.16
N GLU A 170 -10.21 5.33 -16.55
CA GLU A 170 -11.24 4.32 -16.30
C GLU A 170 -11.25 3.81 -14.86
N LEU A 171 -10.20 4.09 -14.06
CA LEU A 171 -10.10 3.57 -12.70
C LEU A 171 -11.19 4.12 -11.80
N LEU A 172 -11.86 3.23 -11.08
CA LEU A 172 -12.83 3.56 -10.03
C LEU A 172 -12.13 3.90 -8.71
N GLY A 173 -10.97 3.30 -8.44
CA GLY A 173 -10.35 3.36 -7.12
C GLY A 173 -9.03 2.62 -6.98
N PHE A 174 -8.44 2.76 -5.81
CA PHE A 174 -7.32 1.98 -5.32
C PHE A 174 -7.78 1.02 -4.24
N PHE A 175 -7.48 -0.27 -4.40
CA PHE A 175 -7.82 -1.35 -3.48
C PHE A 175 -6.55 -1.91 -2.85
N GLY A 176 -6.65 -2.51 -1.67
CA GLY A 176 -5.52 -3.16 -1.02
C GLY A 176 -5.80 -3.46 0.43
N ASN A 177 -4.73 -3.64 1.20
CA ASN A 177 -4.80 -3.83 2.64
C ASN A 177 -3.88 -2.84 3.38
N VAL A 178 -4.28 -2.47 4.59
CA VAL A 178 -3.48 -1.67 5.53
C VAL A 178 -3.15 -2.52 6.74
N SER A 179 -1.86 -2.63 7.03
CA SER A 179 -1.36 -3.36 8.19
C SER A 179 -1.55 -2.54 9.47
N VAL A 180 -2.02 -3.21 10.52
CA VAL A 180 -1.98 -2.75 11.90
C VAL A 180 -0.92 -3.58 12.62
N TYR A 181 0.11 -2.88 13.11
CA TYR A 181 1.30 -3.47 13.71
C TYR A 181 1.11 -3.78 15.21
N ASP A 182 2.08 -4.48 15.78
CA ASP A 182 2.01 -5.04 17.15
C ASP A 182 2.12 -3.98 18.27
N ASP A 183 2.28 -2.70 17.93
CA ASP A 183 2.27 -1.60 18.89
C ASP A 183 0.86 -1.21 19.36
N ILE A 184 -0.17 -1.85 18.80
CA ILE A 184 -1.59 -1.66 19.12
C ILE A 184 -2.14 -2.93 19.80
N SER A 185 -2.71 -2.77 21.00
CA SER A 185 -3.38 -3.85 21.71
C SER A 185 -4.71 -4.26 21.06
N ASP A 186 -5.23 -5.46 21.36
CA ASP A 186 -6.50 -5.94 20.80
C ASP A 186 -7.70 -5.01 21.09
N GLU A 187 -7.74 -4.36 22.25
CA GLU A 187 -8.80 -3.40 22.61
C GLU A 187 -8.70 -2.10 21.77
N GLN A 188 -7.49 -1.62 21.53
CA GLN A 188 -7.25 -0.44 20.69
C GLN A 188 -7.53 -0.76 19.21
N LEU A 189 -7.19 -1.97 18.76
CA LEU A 189 -7.56 -2.47 17.45
C LEU A 189 -9.08 -2.60 17.31
N ASP A 190 -9.79 -3.16 18.30
CA ASP A 190 -11.25 -3.21 18.31
C ASP A 190 -11.87 -1.81 18.24
N THR A 191 -11.27 -0.83 18.92
CA THR A 191 -11.70 0.58 18.83
C THR A 191 -11.53 1.13 17.42
N LEU A 192 -10.39 0.89 16.76
CA LEU A 192 -10.12 1.30 15.39
C LEU A 192 -11.10 0.62 14.40
N LEU A 193 -11.21 -0.71 14.48
CA LEU A 193 -12.09 -1.49 13.61
C LEU A 193 -13.57 -1.13 13.83
N GLY A 194 -14.00 -0.95 15.08
CA GLY A 194 -15.35 -0.50 15.40
C GLY A 194 -15.67 0.86 14.77
N TYR A 195 -14.72 1.81 14.81
CA TYR A 195 -14.86 3.07 14.08
C TYR A 195 -14.98 2.85 12.56
N LEU A 196 -14.05 2.10 11.97
CA LEU A 196 -14.01 1.87 10.53
C LEU A 196 -15.28 1.17 10.03
N TYR A 197 -15.72 0.11 10.69
CA TYR A 197 -16.91 -0.63 10.27
C TYR A 197 -18.20 0.16 10.48
N THR A 198 -18.27 1.01 11.50
CA THR A 198 -19.45 1.86 11.74
C THR A 198 -19.59 2.97 10.71
N HIS A 199 -18.49 3.66 10.36
CA HIS A 199 -18.53 4.86 9.53
C HIS A 199 -18.18 4.60 8.05
N HIS A 200 -17.49 3.49 7.78
CA HIS A 200 -16.93 3.17 6.46
C HIS A 200 -17.10 1.70 6.06
N GLY A 201 -17.85 0.91 6.85
CA GLY A 201 -17.99 -0.53 6.63
C GLY A 201 -18.72 -0.89 5.34
N ASP A 202 -18.31 -1.99 4.72
CA ASP A 202 -18.99 -2.56 3.56
C ASP A 202 -20.15 -3.47 3.97
N SER A 203 -21.39 -2.97 3.89
CA SER A 203 -22.58 -3.76 4.22
C SER A 203 -22.89 -4.87 3.20
N ALA A 204 -22.28 -4.82 2.01
CA ALA A 204 -22.50 -5.78 0.93
C ALA A 204 -21.56 -7.00 1.00
N ALA A 205 -20.61 -7.04 1.95
CA ALA A 205 -19.64 -8.12 2.11
C ALA A 205 -18.93 -8.51 0.80
N ARG A 206 -18.50 -7.49 0.04
CA ARG A 206 -17.83 -7.62 -1.26
C ARG A 206 -16.43 -8.22 -1.14
N VAL A 207 -15.75 -7.97 -0.03
CA VAL A 207 -14.46 -8.55 0.32
C VAL A 207 -14.55 -9.01 1.77
N THR A 208 -14.33 -10.30 2.01
CA THR A 208 -14.39 -10.91 3.35
C THR A 208 -13.11 -11.65 3.66
N ALA A 209 -12.67 -11.67 4.90
CA ALA A 209 -11.52 -12.48 5.29
C ALA A 209 -11.85 -13.95 5.06
N LYS A 210 -10.83 -14.74 4.67
CA LYS A 210 -11.00 -16.19 4.57
C LYS A 210 -11.36 -16.76 5.95
N PRO A 211 -12.14 -17.86 6.01
CA PRO A 211 -12.67 -18.39 7.27
C PRO A 211 -11.64 -18.58 8.40
N ASP A 212 -10.43 -19.02 8.07
CA ASP A 212 -9.36 -19.30 9.06
C ASP A 212 -8.49 -18.08 9.38
N LEU A 213 -8.68 -16.96 8.68
CA LEU A 213 -7.88 -15.74 8.82
C LEU A 213 -8.68 -14.59 9.42
N GLY A 214 -10.02 -14.65 9.36
CA GLY A 214 -10.88 -13.59 9.87
C GLY A 214 -10.67 -13.33 11.36
N ARG A 215 -10.61 -12.05 11.72
CA ARG A 215 -10.64 -11.59 13.11
C ARG A 215 -12.00 -10.96 13.40
N PRO A 216 -12.93 -11.67 14.07
CA PRO A 216 -14.13 -11.00 14.59
C PRO A 216 -13.72 -9.92 15.60
N LEU A 217 -14.54 -8.87 15.75
CA LEU A 217 -14.39 -7.95 16.88
C LEU A 217 -14.52 -8.77 18.17
N GLU A 218 -13.48 -8.78 18.99
CA GLU A 218 -13.50 -9.51 20.26
C GLU A 218 -14.38 -8.78 21.27
N ASN A 219 -14.28 -7.44 21.26
CA ASN A 219 -15.10 -6.55 22.04
C ASN A 219 -15.76 -5.51 21.12
N ILE A 220 -17.09 -5.42 21.16
CA ILE A 220 -17.80 -4.31 20.52
C ILE A 220 -17.52 -3.06 21.36
N PRO A 221 -16.84 -2.02 20.83
CA PRO A 221 -16.50 -0.86 21.64
C PRO A 221 -17.77 -0.16 22.13
N GLU A 222 -17.91 0.03 23.45
CA GLU A 222 -19.10 0.68 24.02
C GLU A 222 -19.29 2.12 23.53
N ASN A 223 -18.18 2.82 23.26
CA ASN A 223 -18.16 4.20 22.79
C ASN A 223 -17.32 4.32 21.52
N ILE A 224 -17.95 4.08 20.37
CA ILE A 224 -17.33 4.25 19.06
C ILE A 224 -17.15 5.74 18.79
N PRO A 225 -15.93 6.23 18.47
CA PRO A 225 -15.71 7.64 18.17
C PRO A 225 -16.66 8.15 17.08
N ALA A 226 -17.28 9.31 17.31
CA ALA A 226 -18.28 9.87 16.39
C ALA A 226 -17.66 10.51 15.14
N SER A 227 -16.36 10.81 15.16
CA SER A 227 -15.63 11.43 14.06
C SER A 227 -14.19 10.93 14.01
N PHE A 228 -13.52 11.16 12.88
CA PHE A 228 -12.11 10.80 12.71
C PHE A 228 -11.21 11.57 13.68
N ASP A 229 -11.51 12.85 13.92
CA ASP A 229 -10.74 13.66 14.87
C ASP A 229 -10.90 13.13 16.30
N ALA A 230 -12.10 12.67 16.68
CA ALA A 230 -12.33 12.03 17.97
C ALA A 230 -11.58 10.70 18.12
N LEU A 231 -11.46 9.91 17.03
CA LEU A 231 -10.65 8.69 17.02
C LEU A 231 -9.17 9.03 17.25
N VAL A 232 -8.62 10.03 16.55
CA VAL A 232 -7.22 10.45 16.69
C VAL A 232 -6.95 11.02 18.08
N GLU A 233 -7.86 11.83 18.62
CA GLU A 233 -7.76 12.37 19.98
C GLU A 233 -7.75 11.24 21.01
N ARG A 234 -8.66 10.26 20.89
CA ARG A 234 -8.72 9.08 21.75
C ARG A 234 -7.43 8.27 21.66
N ALA A 235 -6.95 7.97 20.45
CA ALA A 235 -5.72 7.23 20.25
C ALA A 235 -4.53 7.90 20.94
N SER A 236 -4.38 9.22 20.74
CA SER A 236 -3.36 10.04 21.39
C SER A 236 -3.45 10.00 22.92
N HIS A 237 -4.66 10.11 23.48
CA HIS A 237 -4.89 10.03 24.93
C HIS A 237 -4.56 8.65 25.52
N GLU A 238 -4.83 7.58 24.77
CA GLU A 238 -4.57 6.19 25.15
C GLU A 238 -3.16 5.71 24.79
N GLY A 239 -2.31 6.57 24.21
CA GLY A 239 -0.90 6.28 23.94
C GLY A 239 -0.64 5.41 22.70
N TRP A 240 -1.57 5.35 21.75
CA TRP A 240 -1.40 4.65 20.47
C TRP A 240 -1.66 5.58 19.27
N ALA A 241 -1.32 5.15 18.06
CA ALA A 241 -1.47 5.97 16.86
C ALA A 241 -2.24 5.24 15.77
N VAL A 242 -3.15 5.95 15.09
CA VAL A 242 -3.78 5.43 13.86
C VAL A 242 -2.72 5.35 12.76
N PRO A 243 -2.63 4.23 12.00
CA PRO A 243 -1.64 4.08 10.93
C PRO A 243 -1.64 5.27 9.95
N PRO A 244 -0.50 5.94 9.71
CA PRO A 244 -0.46 7.17 8.90
C PRO A 244 -1.05 7.04 7.50
N ILE A 245 -0.91 5.87 6.87
CA ILE A 245 -1.49 5.60 5.55
C ILE A 245 -3.02 5.56 5.59
N LEU A 246 -3.61 5.01 6.65
CA LEU A 246 -5.06 5.00 6.86
C LEU A 246 -5.59 6.42 7.05
N ILE A 247 -4.88 7.25 7.84
CA ILE A 247 -5.18 8.68 7.97
C ILE A 247 -5.19 9.35 6.59
N SER A 248 -4.18 9.05 5.78
CA SER A 248 -4.04 9.61 4.44
C SER A 248 -5.22 9.25 3.54
N TYR A 249 -5.69 7.99 3.55
CA TYR A 249 -6.83 7.55 2.76
C TYR A 249 -8.17 8.09 3.25
N LEU A 250 -8.41 8.11 4.57
CA LEU A 250 -9.63 8.68 5.14
C LEU A 250 -9.76 10.19 4.85
N LYS A 251 -8.63 10.91 4.81
CA LYS A 251 -8.60 12.34 4.43
C LYS A 251 -8.61 12.58 2.92
N ALA A 252 -8.46 11.54 2.11
CA ALA A 252 -8.38 11.69 0.66
C ALA A 252 -9.71 12.07 0.02
N GLY A 253 -10.84 11.76 0.66
CA GLY A 253 -12.18 12.06 0.16
C GLY A 253 -13.24 11.15 0.78
N PRO A 254 -14.53 11.43 0.56
CA PRO A 254 -15.61 10.54 0.93
C PRO A 254 -15.59 9.23 0.11
N GLY A 255 -16.31 8.22 0.61
CA GLY A 255 -16.47 6.93 -0.07
C GLY A 255 -15.36 5.92 0.21
N PHE A 256 -14.39 6.26 1.06
CA PHE A 256 -13.49 5.27 1.65
C PHE A 256 -14.31 4.12 2.25
N THR A 257 -13.94 2.91 1.88
CA THR A 257 -14.58 1.67 2.37
C THR A 257 -13.56 0.85 3.14
N ALA A 258 -13.91 0.44 4.35
CA ALA A 258 -13.26 -0.64 5.08
C ALA A 258 -14.09 -1.91 4.88
N PHE A 259 -13.45 -2.96 4.39
CA PHE A 259 -14.07 -4.26 4.23
C PHE A 259 -13.88 -5.08 5.51
N ASP A 260 -13.22 -6.22 5.42
CA ASP A 260 -12.95 -7.11 6.54
C ASP A 260 -11.47 -7.09 6.94
N THR A 261 -11.15 -7.72 8.06
CA THR A 261 -9.80 -7.79 8.62
C THR A 261 -9.32 -9.23 8.73
N ALA A 262 -8.12 -9.50 8.23
CA ALA A 262 -7.49 -10.81 8.23
C ALA A 262 -6.18 -10.83 9.01
N LEU A 263 -5.86 -11.97 9.62
CA LEU A 263 -4.55 -12.27 10.18
C LEU A 263 -3.58 -12.66 9.06
N ASP A 264 -2.40 -12.02 9.00
CA ASP A 264 -1.36 -12.35 8.03
C ASP A 264 -0.16 -13.03 8.70
N ALA A 265 -0.26 -14.35 8.88
CA ALA A 265 0.79 -15.16 9.51
C ALA A 265 2.12 -15.13 8.73
N ASP A 266 2.06 -14.93 7.41
CA ASP A 266 3.25 -14.85 6.56
C ASP A 266 4.00 -13.53 6.73
N PHE A 267 3.37 -12.52 7.33
CA PHE A 267 3.89 -11.16 7.47
C PHE A 267 3.93 -10.72 8.95
N GLY A 268 4.50 -11.56 9.81
CA GLY A 268 4.68 -11.25 11.22
C GLY A 268 3.43 -11.47 12.09
N GLY A 269 2.33 -11.97 11.53
CA GLY A 269 1.08 -12.15 12.29
C GLY A 269 0.31 -10.85 12.52
N VAL A 270 0.61 -9.81 11.73
CA VAL A 270 -0.10 -8.53 11.79
C VAL A 270 -1.56 -8.68 11.34
N ARG A 271 -2.38 -7.68 11.66
CA ARG A 271 -3.75 -7.60 11.15
C ARG A 271 -3.79 -6.73 9.91
N GLU A 272 -4.40 -7.25 8.87
CA GLU A 272 -4.51 -6.60 7.57
C GLU A 272 -5.97 -6.21 7.34
N ILE A 273 -6.24 -4.92 7.22
CA ILE A 273 -7.58 -4.39 6.97
C ILE A 273 -7.72 -4.18 5.47
N ALA A 274 -8.64 -4.88 4.81
CA ALA A 274 -8.94 -4.65 3.40
C ALA A 274 -9.67 -3.30 3.23
N VAL A 275 -9.20 -2.47 2.30
CA VAL A 275 -9.72 -1.12 2.09
C VAL A 275 -9.85 -0.78 0.61
N LEU A 276 -10.79 0.12 0.30
CA LEU A 276 -10.95 0.73 -1.02
C LEU A 276 -11.01 2.25 -0.87
N MET A 277 -10.18 2.95 -1.64
CA MET A 277 -10.21 4.39 -1.79
C MET A 277 -10.71 4.76 -3.19
N PRO A 278 -11.91 5.34 -3.32
CA PRO A 278 -12.46 5.71 -4.62
C PRO A 278 -11.80 6.98 -5.17
N LEU A 279 -11.78 7.10 -6.51
CA LEU A 279 -11.16 8.23 -7.22
C LEU A 279 -12.17 9.26 -7.73
N ASN A 280 -13.47 8.96 -7.69
CA ASN A 280 -14.53 9.82 -8.22
C ASN A 280 -14.77 11.10 -7.39
N ASN A 281 -14.28 11.18 -6.15
CA ASN A 281 -14.51 12.31 -5.26
C ASN A 281 -13.32 12.60 -4.35
N ILE A 282 -12.16 12.88 -4.96
CA ILE A 282 -10.94 13.22 -4.22
C ILE A 282 -11.09 14.64 -3.66
N ALA A 283 -10.77 14.79 -2.37
CA ALA A 283 -10.85 16.05 -1.64
C ALA A 283 -10.04 17.15 -2.36
N PRO A 284 -10.56 18.38 -2.48
CA PRO A 284 -9.92 19.45 -3.26
C PRO A 284 -8.45 19.71 -2.88
N LYS A 285 -8.14 19.62 -1.58
CA LYS A 285 -6.77 19.80 -1.08
C LYS A 285 -5.81 18.72 -1.59
N THR A 286 -6.25 17.47 -1.67
CA THR A 286 -5.46 16.35 -2.22
C THR A 286 -5.33 16.49 -3.73
N TYR A 287 -6.43 16.84 -4.41
CA TYR A 287 -6.45 17.04 -5.85
C TYR A 287 -5.49 18.14 -6.29
N THR A 288 -5.62 19.36 -5.76
CA THR A 288 -4.75 20.51 -6.11
C THR A 288 -3.29 20.26 -5.77
N ARG A 289 -3.01 19.49 -4.72
CA ARG A 289 -1.63 19.25 -4.29
C ARG A 289 -0.91 18.20 -5.13
N PHE A 290 -1.61 17.17 -5.60
CA PHE A 290 -0.97 15.99 -6.20
C PHE A 290 -1.45 15.65 -7.60
N ILE A 291 -2.72 15.89 -7.92
CA ILE A 291 -3.35 15.46 -9.18
C ILE A 291 -3.30 16.58 -10.22
N GLU A 292 -3.68 17.79 -9.84
CA GLU A 292 -3.62 18.97 -10.72
C GLU A 292 -2.21 19.27 -11.27
N PRO A 293 -1.12 19.23 -10.48
CA PRO A 293 0.23 19.51 -10.98
C PRO A 293 0.88 18.33 -11.70
N TYR A 294 0.20 17.19 -11.85
CA TYR A 294 0.78 16.03 -12.50
C TYR A 294 1.10 16.32 -13.96
N VAL A 295 2.36 16.06 -14.34
CA VAL A 295 2.83 16.08 -15.72
C VAL A 295 3.40 14.70 -16.04
N SER A 296 2.86 14.11 -17.10
CA SER A 296 3.31 12.82 -17.63
C SER A 296 4.67 12.96 -18.31
N LEU A 297 5.63 12.13 -17.91
CA LEU A 297 6.92 12.01 -18.58
C LEU A 297 7.04 10.71 -19.38
N ASN A 298 6.21 9.71 -19.09
CA ASN A 298 6.23 8.41 -19.76
C ASN A 298 4.85 7.73 -19.71
N PRO A 299 3.90 8.09 -20.60
CA PRO A 299 2.56 7.50 -20.62
C PRO A 299 2.58 6.01 -21.02
N ASP A 300 3.59 5.57 -21.76
CA ASP A 300 3.70 4.18 -22.21
C ASP A 300 3.95 3.20 -21.05
N ALA A 301 4.54 3.68 -19.94
CA ALA A 301 4.77 2.88 -18.74
C ALA A 301 3.48 2.40 -18.05
N PHE A 302 2.31 2.93 -18.41
CA PHE A 302 1.02 2.58 -17.81
C PHE A 302 0.21 1.54 -18.60
N LYS A 303 0.74 1.05 -19.72
CA LYS A 303 0.06 0.03 -20.54
C LYS A 303 0.18 -1.35 -19.86
N TRP A 304 -0.95 -1.96 -19.50
CA TRP A 304 -1.04 -3.30 -18.89
C TRP A 304 -1.53 -4.36 -19.89
#